data_AF-A0A938CZ70-F1
#
_entry.id   AF-A0A938CZ70-F1
#
_cell.length_a   1.000
_cell.length_b   1.000
_cell.length_c   1.000
_cell.angle_alpha   90.00
_cell.angle_beta   90.00
_cell.angle_gamma   90.00
#
_symmetry.space_group_name_H-M   'P 1'
#
loop_
_entity.id
_entity.type
_entity.pdbx_description
1 polymer ?
#
loop_
_entity_poly.entity_id
_entity_poly.type
_entity_poly.pdbx_seq_one_letter_code
_entity_poly.pdbx_strand_id
1 'polypeptide(L)'
;MIERPDAQDLMAGPLGQWLSGQAEACAEVKEKSRKYTFYGLVGAASLGLFVLILFRDLEAAIGAEMVCFDIGSWLAYQARKEVTDRTKGQINGEIARAL
;
A
#
# COMPACT_ATOMS: atom_id res chain seq x y z
N MET A 1 38.67 -2.84 2.13
CA MET A 1 37.76 -1.79 2.63
C MET A 1 36.81 -1.49 1.50
N ILE A 2 35.51 -1.72 1.68
CA ILE A 2 34.52 -1.26 0.71
C ILE A 2 34.39 0.24 0.94
N GLU A 3 34.82 1.06 -0.03
CA GLU A 3 34.61 2.50 0.02
C GLU A 3 33.11 2.76 0.12
N ARG A 4 32.72 3.55 1.11
CA ARG A 4 31.31 3.90 1.30
C ARG A 4 30.98 4.93 0.22
N PRO A 5 30.04 4.66 -0.69
CA PRO A 5 29.72 5.62 -1.76
C PRO A 5 29.27 6.95 -1.15
N ASP A 6 29.72 8.05 -1.76
CA ASP A 6 29.39 9.40 -1.28
C ASP A 6 27.87 9.64 -1.41
N ALA A 7 27.26 10.01 -0.29
CA ALA A 7 25.83 10.29 -0.24
C ALA A 7 25.45 11.50 -1.08
N GLN A 8 26.35 12.49 -1.26
CA GLN A 8 26.07 13.66 -2.08
C GLN A 8 26.02 13.31 -3.57
N ASP A 9 26.89 12.43 -4.04
CA ASP A 9 26.87 11.96 -5.44
C ASP A 9 25.61 11.12 -5.73
N LEU A 10 25.22 10.24 -4.80
CA LEU A 10 23.97 9.48 -4.90
C LEU A 10 22.73 10.41 -4.94
N MET A 11 22.71 11.46 -4.13
CA MET A 11 21.61 12.43 -4.08
C MET A 11 21.62 13.45 -5.22
N ALA A 12 22.75 13.68 -5.89
CA ALA A 12 22.83 14.53 -7.08
C ALA A 12 22.41 13.78 -8.37
N GLY A 13 22.41 12.44 -8.32
CA GLY A 13 22.09 11.57 -9.45
C GLY A 13 20.58 11.25 -9.63
N PRO A 14 20.27 10.20 -10.41
CA PRO A 14 18.90 9.77 -10.69
C PRO A 14 18.07 9.47 -9.43
N LEU A 15 18.71 9.01 -8.35
CA LEU A 15 18.05 8.75 -7.07
C LEU A 15 17.48 10.03 -6.45
N GLY A 16 18.24 11.13 -6.47
CA GLY A 16 17.79 12.43 -5.96
C GLY A 16 16.63 13.02 -6.77
N GLN A 17 16.71 12.92 -8.10
CA GLN A 17 15.60 13.33 -8.97
C GLN A 17 14.34 12.50 -8.70
N TRP A 18 14.48 11.20 -8.51
CA TRP A 18 13.35 10.33 -8.19
C TRP A 18 12.77 10.62 -6.78
N LEU A 19 13.62 10.84 -5.77
CA LEU A 19 13.20 11.21 -4.41
C LEU A 19 12.39 12.51 -4.40
N SER A 20 12.73 13.47 -5.27
CA SER A 20 11.98 14.72 -5.40
C SER A 20 10.52 14.50 -5.86
N GLY A 21 10.25 13.47 -6.67
CA GLY A 21 8.90 13.07 -7.11
C GLY A 21 8.20 12.06 -6.17
N GLN A 22 8.89 11.55 -5.15
CA GLN A 22 8.34 10.52 -4.25
C GLN A 22 7.18 11.04 -3.40
N ALA A 23 7.19 12.33 -3.05
CA ALA A 23 6.14 12.94 -2.24
C ALA A 23 4.76 12.84 -2.93
N GLU A 24 4.71 13.06 -4.24
CA GLU A 24 3.48 12.95 -5.04
C GLU A 24 3.03 11.49 -5.15
N ALA A 25 3.95 10.57 -5.45
CA ALA A 25 3.63 9.13 -5.52
C ALA A 25 3.12 8.58 -4.18
N CYS A 26 3.70 9.01 -3.06
CA CYS A 26 3.23 8.66 -1.71
C CYS A 26 1.83 9.23 -1.42
N ALA A 27 1.54 10.45 -1.87
CA ALA A 27 0.23 11.08 -1.69
C ALA A 27 -0.86 10.34 -2.49
N GLU A 28 -0.60 10.01 -3.75
CA GLU A 28 -1.52 9.26 -4.62
C GLU A 28 -1.86 7.88 -4.04
N VAL A 29 -0.83 7.16 -3.57
CA VAL A 29 -1.00 5.84 -2.93
C VAL A 29 -1.80 5.95 -1.64
N LYS A 30 -1.57 6.98 -0.83
CA LYS A 30 -2.30 7.20 0.42
C LYS A 30 -3.78 7.45 0.12
N GLU A 31 -4.09 8.21 -0.92
CA GLU A 31 -5.47 8.42 -1.37
C GLU A 31 -6.10 7.11 -1.86
N LYS A 32 -5.40 6.37 -2.72
CA LYS A 32 -5.86 5.08 -3.25
C LYS A 32 -6.11 4.04 -2.15
N SER A 33 -5.19 3.96 -1.19
CA SER A 33 -5.33 3.12 -0.01
C SER A 33 -6.55 3.53 0.82
N ARG A 34 -6.79 4.82 1.03
CA ARG A 34 -7.99 5.30 1.76
C ARG A 34 -9.28 4.93 1.03
N LYS A 35 -9.31 5.08 -0.30
CA LYS A 35 -10.46 4.67 -1.13
C LYS A 35 -10.76 3.19 -0.98
N TYR A 36 -9.75 2.32 -1.07
CA TYR A 36 -9.96 0.87 -0.91
C TYR A 36 -10.37 0.48 0.51
N THR A 37 -9.81 1.10 1.54
CA THR A 37 -10.28 0.89 2.92
C THR A 37 -11.74 1.33 3.10
N PHE A 38 -12.12 2.47 2.52
CA PHE A 38 -13.50 2.95 2.57
C PHE A 38 -14.45 1.99 1.83
N TYR A 39 -14.10 1.55 0.62
CA TYR A 39 -14.90 0.56 -0.11
C TYR A 39 -14.99 -0.78 0.61
N GLY A 40 -13.91 -1.23 1.27
CA GLY A 40 -13.91 -2.42 2.11
C GLY A 40 -14.88 -2.27 3.29
N LEU A 41 -14.91 -1.11 3.94
CA LEU A 41 -15.79 -0.85 5.09
C LEU A 41 -17.27 -0.74 4.68
N VAL A 42 -17.56 0.01 3.61
CA VAL A 42 -18.91 0.14 3.06
C VAL A 42 -19.41 -1.21 2.50
N GLY A 43 -18.54 -1.94 1.82
CA GLY A 43 -18.82 -3.27 1.30
C GLY A 43 -19.11 -4.27 2.41
N ALA A 44 -18.29 -4.29 3.46
CA ALA A 44 -18.50 -5.14 4.63
C ALA A 44 -19.84 -4.85 5.28
N ALA A 45 -20.13 -3.59 5.63
CA ALA A 45 -21.40 -3.21 6.26
C ALA A 45 -22.62 -3.59 5.40
N SER A 46 -22.52 -3.41 4.08
CA SER A 46 -23.60 -3.74 3.14
C SER A 46 -23.81 -5.26 3.03
N LEU A 47 -22.73 -6.04 2.98
CA LEU A 47 -22.78 -7.49 2.91
C LEU A 47 -23.27 -8.12 4.22
N GLY A 48 -22.80 -7.62 5.36
CA GLY A 48 -23.24 -8.07 6.68
C GLY A 48 -24.73 -7.84 6.89
N LEU A 49 -25.23 -6.64 6.57
CA LEU A 49 -26.65 -6.33 6.62
C LEU A 49 -27.47 -7.25 5.71
N PHE A 50 -26.98 -7.50 4.49
CA PHE A 50 -27.64 -8.40 3.54
C PHE A 50 -27.74 -9.84 4.07
N VAL A 51 -26.65 -10.38 4.61
CA VAL A 51 -26.61 -11.71 5.21
C VAL A 51 -27.53 -11.79 6.44
N LEU A 52 -27.52 -10.77 7.30
CA LEU A 52 -28.38 -10.71 8.47
C LEU A 52 -29.87 -10.68 8.11
N ILE A 53 -30.25 -9.93 7.07
CA ILE A 53 -31.65 -9.85 6.61
C ILE A 53 -32.14 -11.20 6.05
N LEU A 54 -31.29 -11.88 5.27
CA LEU A 54 -31.68 -13.13 4.59
C LEU A 54 -31.67 -14.34 5.52
N PHE A 55 -30.62 -14.48 6.33
CA PHE A 55 -30.39 -15.70 7.11
C PHE A 55 -30.79 -15.54 8.58
N ARG A 56 -30.96 -14.30 9.06
CA ARG A 56 -31.19 -13.97 10.48
C ARG A 56 -30.16 -14.58 11.43
N ASP A 57 -28.99 -14.87 10.89
CA ASP A 57 -27.86 -15.47 11.58
C ASP A 57 -26.81 -14.37 11.77
N LEU A 58 -26.62 -13.97 13.02
CA LEU A 58 -25.66 -12.93 13.39
C LEU A 58 -24.22 -13.41 13.21
N GLU A 59 -23.95 -14.69 13.46
CA GLU A 59 -22.59 -15.25 13.36
C GLU A 59 -22.14 -15.30 11.91
N ALA A 60 -23.04 -15.73 11.00
CA ALA A 60 -22.80 -15.69 9.56
C ALA A 60 -22.64 -14.25 9.03
N ALA A 61 -23.43 -13.30 9.54
CA ALA A 61 -23.33 -11.90 9.15
C ALA A 61 -21.97 -11.29 9.53
N ILE A 62 -21.54 -11.50 10.78
CA ILE A 62 -20.22 -11.04 11.27
C ILE A 62 -19.09 -11.69 10.46
N GLY A 63 -19.19 -13.00 10.18
CA GLY A 63 -18.20 -13.71 9.37
C GLY A 63 -18.07 -13.11 7.96
N ALA A 64 -19.20 -12.78 7.33
CA ALA A 64 -19.22 -12.15 6.01
C ALA A 64 -18.61 -10.73 6.03
N GLU A 65 -18.89 -9.94 7.07
CA GLU A 65 -18.28 -8.62 7.27
C GLU A 65 -16.76 -8.71 7.38
N MET A 66 -16.26 -9.64 8.21
CA MET A 66 -14.83 -9.85 8.41
C MET A 66 -14.11 -10.21 7.10
N VAL A 67 -14.65 -11.16 6.34
CA VAL A 67 -14.05 -11.58 5.05
C VAL A 67 -14.01 -10.40 4.07
N CYS A 68 -15.08 -9.61 3.98
CA CYS A 68 -15.12 -8.46 3.09
C CYS A 68 -14.11 -7.38 3.51
N PHE A 69 -14.01 -7.10 4.82
CA PHE A 69 -13.05 -6.16 5.37
C PHE A 69 -11.61 -6.60 5.14
N ASP A 70 -11.30 -7.89 5.31
CA ASP A 70 -9.97 -8.45 5.08
C ASP A 70 -9.55 -8.31 3.62
N ILE A 71 -10.45 -8.57 2.67
CA ILE A 71 -10.20 -8.36 1.24
C ILE A 71 -9.91 -6.88 0.94
N GLY A 72 -10.74 -5.97 1.45
CA GLY A 72 -10.54 -4.53 1.27
C GLY A 72 -9.21 -4.04 1.87
N SER A 73 -8.86 -4.55 3.04
CA SER A 73 -7.60 -4.26 3.73
C SER A 73 -6.39 -4.81 2.99
N TRP A 74 -6.50 -6.01 2.43
CA TRP A 74 -5.45 -6.61 1.60
C TRP A 74 -5.20 -5.82 0.31
N LEU A 75 -6.26 -5.38 -0.38
CA LEU A 75 -6.14 -4.52 -1.56
C LEU A 75 -5.51 -3.16 -1.23
N ALA A 76 -5.89 -2.56 -0.10
CA ALA A 76 -5.26 -1.34 0.39
C ALA A 76 -3.77 -1.54 0.72
N TYR A 77 -3.40 -2.70 1.27
CA TYR A 77 -2.00 -3.06 1.52
C TYR A 77 -1.21 -3.23 0.22
N GLN A 78 -1.76 -3.95 -0.77
CA GLN A 78 -1.09 -4.15 -2.05
C GLN A 78 -0.79 -2.82 -2.77
N ALA A 79 -1.72 -1.86 -2.73
CA ALA A 79 -1.50 -0.53 -3.28
C ALA A 79 -0.30 0.21 -2.66
N ARG A 80 -0.04 0.00 -1.35
CA ARG A 80 1.13 0.58 -0.66
C ARG A 80 2.41 -0.22 -0.89
N LYS A 81 2.28 -1.54 -0.99
CA LYS A 81 3.41 -2.46 -1.16
C LYS A 81 4.14 -2.19 -2.48
N GLU A 82 3.41 -2.00 -3.57
CA GLU A 82 4.01 -1.73 -4.89
C GLU A 82 4.99 -0.54 -4.86
N VAL A 83 4.58 0.58 -4.24
CA VAL A 83 5.44 1.77 -4.15
C VAL A 83 6.57 1.57 -3.16
N THR A 84 6.34 0.85 -2.06
CA THR A 84 7.40 0.51 -1.09
C THR A 84 8.47 -0.37 -1.73
N ASP A 85 8.07 -1.38 -2.49
CA ASP A 85 8.97 -2.32 -3.15
C ASP A 85 9.73 -1.62 -4.30
N ARG A 86 9.06 -0.76 -5.07
CA ARG A 86 9.72 0.08 -6.08
C ARG A 86 10.75 1.02 -5.47
N THR A 87 10.42 1.65 -4.34
CA THR A 87 11.34 2.52 -3.57
C THR A 87 12.59 1.75 -3.15
N LYS A 88 12.40 0.58 -2.53
CA LYS A 88 13.52 -0.27 -2.09
C LYS A 88 14.37 -0.75 -3.26
N GLY A 89 13.73 -1.13 -4.37
CA GLY A 89 14.42 -1.57 -5.58
C GLY A 89 15.30 -0.48 -6.18
N GLN A 90 14.81 0.75 -6.27
CA GLN A 90 15.58 1.90 -6.77
C GLN A 90 16.76 2.24 -5.86
N ILE A 91 16.54 2.33 -4.54
CA ILE A 91 17.61 2.60 -3.57
C ILE A 91 18.70 1.53 -3.66
N ASN A 92 18.32 0.24 -3.62
CA ASN A 92 19.28 -0.84 -3.69
C ASN A 92 20.00 -0.90 -5.05
N GLY A 93 19.30 -0.58 -6.14
CA GLY A 93 19.88 -0.53 -7.48
C GLY A 93 20.94 0.55 -7.63
N GLU A 94 20.68 1.75 -7.12
CA GLU A 94 21.65 2.86 -7.19
C GLU A 94 22.82 2.65 -6.22
N ILE A 95 22.58 2.11 -5.01
CA ILE A 95 23.67 1.69 -4.11
C ILE A 95 24.54 0.62 -4.77
N ALA A 96 23.95 -0.38 -5.44
CA ALA A 96 24.68 -1.44 -6.11
C ALA A 96 25.50 -0.95 -7.33
N ARG A 97 25.12 0.18 -7.95
CA ARG A 97 25.92 0.81 -9.03
C ARG A 97 27.07 1.65 -8.50
N ALA A 98 26.96 2.14 -7.27
CA ALA A 98 27.96 3.00 -6.63
C ALA A 98 29.00 2.22 -5.82
N LEU A 99 28.79 0.91 -5.63
CA LEU A 99 29.75 -0.05 -5.05
C LEU A 99 30.54 -0.77 -6.16
#